data_AF-A0AAW8TLS2-F1
#
_entry.id   AF-A0AAW8TLS2-F1
#
_cell.length_a   1.000
_cell.length_b   1.000
_cell.length_c   1.000
_cell.angle_alpha   90.00
_cell.angle_beta   90.00
_cell.angle_gamma   90.00
#
_symmetry.space_group_name_H-M   'P 1'
#
loop_
_entity.id
_entity.type
_entity.pdbx_description
1 polymer ?
#
loop_
_entity_poly.entity_id
_entity_poly.type
_entity_poly.pdbx_seq_one_letter_code
_entity_poly.pdbx_strand_id
1 'polypeptide(L)' 'MKFGVRKPSIKRSISARTTGKAKRQLKKAVIPGYGKKGTGWIKDPKKAAYNKVYKKTTFSFWDLFK' A
#
# COMPACT_ATOMS: atom_id res chain seq x y z
N MET A 1 5.38 13.39 -8.72
CA MET A 1 4.49 12.22 -8.92
C MET A 1 5.00 11.39 -10.09
N LYS A 2 4.78 10.07 -10.10
CA LYS A 2 5.09 9.21 -11.25
C LYS A 2 3.79 8.88 -11.99
N PHE A 3 3.88 8.75 -13.31
CA PHE A 3 2.79 8.27 -14.17
C PHE A 3 3.21 6.94 -14.81
N GLY A 4 2.26 6.01 -14.95
CA GLY A 4 2.48 4.73 -15.63
C GLY A 4 2.98 3.58 -14.73
N VAL A 5 3.79 2.68 -15.30
CA VAL A 5 4.16 1.40 -14.68
C VAL A 5 5.01 1.59 -13.41
N ARG A 6 4.57 0.98 -12.30
CA ARG A 6 5.38 0.86 -11.08
C ARG A 6 6.55 -0.08 -11.32
N LYS A 7 7.74 0.29 -10.83
CA LYS A 7 8.94 -0.55 -10.95
C LYS A 7 8.66 -1.93 -10.31
N PRO A 8 8.69 -3.03 -11.08
CA PRO A 8 8.53 -4.36 -10.50
C PRO A 8 9.76 -4.71 -9.67
N SER A 9 9.56 -5.42 -8.56
CA SER A 9 10.65 -5.94 -7.74
C SER A 9 10.22 -7.22 -7.05
N ILE A 10 10.85 -8.34 -7.43
CA ILE A 10 10.47 -9.69 -6.99
C ILE A 10 10.68 -9.86 -5.48
N LYS A 11 11.85 -9.47 -4.97
CA LYS A 11 12.20 -9.56 -3.53
C LYS A 11 11.18 -8.82 -2.64
N ARG A 12 10.79 -7.60 -3.00
CA ARG A 12 9.80 -6.82 -2.23
C ARG A 12 8.40 -7.42 -2.36
N SER A 13 8.04 -7.96 -3.51
CA SER A 13 6.75 -8.62 -3.73
C SER A 13 6.61 -9.84 -2.80
N ILE A 14 7.62 -10.70 -2.76
CA ILE A 14 7.64 -11.89 -1.88
C ILE A 14 7.58 -11.48 -0.41
N SER A 15 8.44 -10.55 0.03
CA SER A 15 8.43 -10.07 1.41
C SER A 15 7.10 -9.42 1.83
N ALA A 16 6.42 -8.71 0.93
CA ALA A 16 5.10 -8.14 1.20
C ALA A 16 4.02 -9.21 1.38
N ARG A 17 4.16 -10.36 0.71
CA ARG A 17 3.23 -11.50 0.79
C ARG A 17 3.49 -12.40 2.00
N THR A 18 4.74 -12.50 2.47
CA THR A 18 5.14 -13.36 3.60
C THR A 18 5.23 -12.56 4.91
N THR A 19 6.42 -12.07 5.26
CA THR A 19 6.72 -11.45 6.56
C THR A 19 5.94 -10.16 6.78
N GLY A 20 5.74 -9.36 5.72
CA GLY A 20 4.94 -8.15 5.77
C GLY A 20 3.46 -8.40 6.05
N LYS A 21 2.91 -9.52 5.53
CA LYS A 21 1.52 -9.92 5.76
C LYS A 21 1.30 -10.34 7.21
N ALA A 22 2.17 -11.20 7.75
CA ALA A 22 2.11 -11.64 9.15
C ALA A 22 2.18 -10.45 10.13
N LYS A 23 3.15 -9.54 9.94
CA LYS A 23 3.28 -8.33 10.78
C LYS A 23 2.04 -7.44 10.73
N ARG A 24 1.37 -7.33 9.58
CA ARG A 24 0.12 -6.54 9.46
C ARG A 24 -1.05 -7.21 10.16
N GLN A 25 -1.15 -8.53 10.13
CA GLN A 25 -2.20 -9.28 10.83
C GLN A 25 -2.09 -9.07 12.34
N LEU A 26 -0.88 -9.21 12.90
CA LEU A 26 -0.64 -8.96 14.32
C LEU A 26 -1.01 -7.52 14.70
N LYS A 27 -0.59 -6.52 13.91
CA LYS A 27 -0.94 -5.12 14.17
C LYS A 27 -2.44 -4.84 14.11
N LYS A 28 -3.19 -5.52 13.23
CA LYS A 28 -4.66 -5.40 13.19
C LYS A 28 -5.33 -5.99 14.42
N ALA A 29 -4.77 -7.06 14.99
CA ALA A 29 -5.29 -7.70 16.19
C ALA A 29 -5.01 -6.89 17.46
N VAL A 30 -3.83 -6.27 17.56
CA VAL A 30 -3.37 -5.60 18.78
C VAL A 30 -3.73 -4.10 18.82
N ILE A 31 -3.70 -3.40 17.68
CA ILE A 31 -3.87 -1.94 17.66
C ILE A 31 -5.30 -1.57 17.23
N PRO A 32 -6.12 -1.01 18.13
CA PRO A 32 -7.45 -0.55 17.76
C PRO A 32 -7.36 0.54 16.69
N GLY A 33 -8.11 0.36 15.60
CA GLY A 33 -8.13 1.29 14.47
C GLY A 33 -7.05 1.07 13.41
N TYR A 34 -6.09 0.15 13.58
CA TYR A 34 -5.07 -0.09 12.56
C TYR A 34 -5.67 -0.65 11.25
N GLY A 35 -5.43 0.05 10.14
CA GLY A 35 -5.92 -0.37 8.82
C GLY A 35 -7.41 -0.12 8.57
N LYS A 36 -8.12 0.57 9.48
CA LYS A 36 -9.50 1.03 9.23
C LYS A 36 -9.51 2.15 8.16
N LYS A 37 -10.59 2.21 7.38
CA LYS A 37 -10.81 3.28 6.39
C LYS A 37 -10.82 4.64 7.10
N GLY A 38 -10.33 5.69 6.43
CA GLY A 38 -10.30 7.07 6.97
C GLY A 38 -9.11 7.40 7.87
N THR A 39 -8.47 6.41 8.50
CA THR A 39 -7.36 6.65 9.46
C THR A 39 -6.15 7.38 8.88
N GLY A 40 -5.89 7.23 7.57
CA GLY A 40 -4.83 7.95 6.88
C GLY A 40 -5.09 9.47 6.79
N TRP A 41 -6.35 9.89 6.65
CA TRP A 41 -6.72 11.31 6.60
C TRP A 41 -6.61 11.98 7.96
N ILE A 42 -6.89 11.24 9.03
CA ILE A 42 -6.77 11.71 10.41
C ILE A 42 -5.31 11.85 10.83
N LYS A 43 -4.45 10.89 10.45
CA LYS A 43 -3.03 10.88 10.85
C LYS A 43 -2.14 11.78 10.02
N ASP A 44 -2.31 11.77 8.69
CA ASP A 44 -1.46 12.53 7.76
C ASP A 44 -2.24 12.81 6.46
N PRO A 45 -3.01 13.91 6.42
CA PRO A 45 -3.86 14.24 5.28
C PRO A 45 -3.06 14.53 4.01
N LYS A 46 -1.87 15.15 4.13
CA LYS A 46 -0.99 15.46 2.99
C LYS A 46 -0.54 14.17 2.30
N LYS A 47 -0.09 13.19 3.08
CA LYS A 47 0.33 11.88 2.55
C LYS A 47 -0.86 11.07 2.03
N ALA A 48 -2.03 11.17 2.67
CA ALA A 48 -3.24 10.52 2.19
C ALA A 48 -3.64 11.03 0.80
N ALA A 49 -3.63 12.35 0.59
CA ALA A 49 -3.89 12.97 -0.71
C ALA A 49 -2.87 12.53 -1.77
N TYR A 50 -1.57 12.57 -1.45
CA TYR A 50 -0.51 12.13 -2.36
C TYR A 50 -0.68 10.67 -2.78
N ASN A 51 -0.90 9.76 -1.83
CA ASN A 51 -1.08 8.34 -2.11
C ASN A 51 -2.34 8.06 -2.93
N LYS A 52 -3.41 8.84 -2.75
CA LYS A 52 -4.64 8.76 -3.54
C LYS A 52 -4.35 9.10 -5.01
N VAL A 53 -3.64 10.18 -5.27
CA VAL A 53 -3.24 10.57 -6.63
C VAL A 53 -2.26 9.55 -7.23
N TYR A 54 -1.21 9.16 -6.48
CA TYR A 54 -0.24 8.16 -6.93
C TYR A 54 -0.89 6.83 -7.32
N LYS A 55 -1.89 6.37 -6.56
CA LYS A 55 -2.62 5.13 -6.88
C LYS A 55 -3.46 5.25 -8.16
N LYS A 56 -3.97 6.44 -8.49
CA LYS A 56 -4.71 6.70 -9.73
C LYS A 56 -3.81 6.84 -10.95
N THR A 57 -2.64 7.46 -10.78
CA THR A 57 -1.73 7.77 -11.90
C THR A 57 -0.74 6.65 -12.22
N THR A 58 -0.64 5.62 -11.38
CA THR A 58 0.28 4.49 -11.58
C THR A 58 -0.43 3.15 -11.50
N PHE A 59 -0.01 2.21 -12.34
CA PHE A 59 -0.52 0.83 -12.37
C PHE A 59 0.59 -0.19 -12.13
N SER A 60 0.24 -1.40 -11.70
CA SER A 60 1.23 -2.46 -11.48
C SER A 60 1.64 -3.08 -12.80
N PHE A 61 2.92 -3.43 -12.94
CA PHE A 61 3.38 -4.26 -14.07
C PHE A 61 2.62 -5.60 -14.14
N TRP A 62 2.28 -6.18 -12.98
CA TRP A 62 1.52 -7.42 -12.89
C TRP A 62 0.06 -7.30 -13.33
N ASP A 63 -0.50 -6.08 -13.39
CA ASP A 63 -1.87 -5.87 -13.86
C ASP A 63 -1.96 -6.02 -15.39
N LEU A 64 -0.82 -6.02 -16.11
CA LEU A 64 -0.75 -6.21 -17.56
C LEU A 64 -0.83 -7.69 -17.98
N PHE A 65 -0.54 -8.62 -17.06
CA PHE A 65 -0.52 -10.07 -17.31
C PHE A 65 -1.66 -10.79 -16.58
N LYS A 66 -2.71 -10.03 -16.23
CA LYS A 66 -3.92 -10.53 -15.59
C LYS A 66 -4.98 -10.75 -16.66
#